data_AF-A0A2W4X278-F1
#
_entry.id   AF-A0A2W4X278-F1
#
_cell.length_a   1.000
_cell.length_b   1.000
_cell.length_c   1.000
_cell.angle_alpha   90.00
_cell.angle_beta   90.00
_cell.angle_gamma   90.00
#
_symmetry.space_group_name_H-M   'P 1'
#
loop_
_entity.id
_entity.type
_entity.pdbx_description
1 polymer ?
#
loop_
_entity_poly.entity_id
_entity_poly.type
_entity_poly.pdbx_seq_one_letter_code
_entity_poly.pdbx_strand_id
1 'polypeptide(L)'
;MTKNWLYQLILGLVLICHSSYRGVVELFRDLFDTAISIGTVHNRLEAAAVQATEINQGQDLSGIKVSLHDEIYQADKPVLVGVDAASTCCYLLKGVEHRDEDTWGWHLLDVMAQGFAPTIRLPMAVVVCEPVRKWCYQISLAIATYFTSSSSLSRWPMVSLVRPKEPQPDESS
;
A
#
# COMPACT_ATOMS: atom_id res chain seq x y z
N MET A 1 29.70 8.45 10.44
CA MET A 1 28.42 8.01 9.85
C MET A 1 28.66 6.86 8.89
N THR A 2 27.89 5.78 8.96
CA THR A 2 28.00 4.66 8.00
C THR A 2 27.00 4.82 6.86
N LYS A 3 27.30 4.25 5.68
CA LYS A 3 26.38 4.27 4.53
C LYS A 3 25.03 3.61 4.87
N ASN A 4 25.05 2.52 5.63
CA ASN A 4 23.83 1.82 6.04
C ASN A 4 22.94 2.69 6.92
N TRP A 5 23.51 3.47 7.82
CA TRP A 5 22.73 4.40 8.65
C TRP A 5 22.02 5.47 7.80
N LEU A 6 22.71 6.03 6.80
CA LEU A 6 22.10 7.00 5.87
C LEU A 6 20.95 6.37 5.06
N TYR A 7 21.05 5.10 4.68
CA TYR A 7 19.96 4.40 4.00
C TYR A 7 18.77 4.15 4.92
N GLN A 8 19.00 3.80 6.18
CA GLN A 8 17.94 3.71 7.18
C GLN A 8 17.27 5.07 7.43
N LEU A 9 18.05 6.17 7.41
CA LEU A 9 17.49 7.52 7.49
C LEU A 9 16.59 7.84 6.31
N ILE A 10 16.97 7.48 5.07
CA ILE A 10 16.10 7.65 3.89
C ILE A 10 14.76 6.94 4.10
N LEU A 11 14.78 5.68 4.55
CA LEU A 11 13.55 4.92 4.81
C LEU A 11 12.72 5.56 5.93
N GLY A 12 13.34 5.99 7.02
CA GLY A 12 12.64 6.67 8.12
C GLY A 12 11.98 7.98 7.67
N LEU A 13 12.67 8.80 6.87
CA LEU A 13 12.11 10.05 6.35
C LEU A 13 10.89 9.82 5.45
N VAL A 14 10.93 8.82 4.57
CA VAL A 14 9.82 8.56 3.66
C VAL A 14 8.67 7.84 4.35
N LEU A 15 8.95 6.80 5.16
CA LEU A 15 7.91 5.93 5.74
C LEU A 15 7.30 6.50 7.03
N ILE A 16 8.09 7.19 7.86
CA ILE A 16 7.64 7.71 9.17
C ILE A 16 7.33 9.21 9.07
N CYS A 17 8.22 9.98 8.45
CA CYS A 17 8.04 11.43 8.34
C CYS A 17 7.24 11.84 7.10
N HIS A 18 6.82 10.90 6.25
CA HIS A 18 6.07 11.15 5.02
C HIS A 18 6.74 12.17 4.08
N SER A 19 8.08 12.24 4.11
CA SER A 19 8.83 13.19 3.32
C SER A 19 8.79 12.82 1.83
N SER A 20 8.57 13.82 0.98
CA SER A 20 8.71 13.63 -0.47
C SER A 20 10.17 13.32 -0.84
N TYR A 21 10.40 12.66 -1.98
CA TYR A 21 11.76 12.38 -2.45
C TYR A 21 12.60 13.66 -2.62
N ARG A 22 11.98 14.77 -3.02
CA ARG A 22 12.64 16.08 -3.09
C ARG A 22 13.05 16.57 -1.71
N GLY A 23 12.16 16.47 -0.72
CA GLY A 23 12.46 16.84 0.66
C GLY A 23 13.61 16.02 1.24
N VAL A 24 13.70 14.72 0.92
CA VAL A 24 14.85 13.89 1.31
C VAL A 24 16.14 14.37 0.64
N VAL A 25 16.12 14.65 -0.66
CA VAL A 25 17.30 15.16 -1.38
C VAL A 25 17.77 16.51 -0.84
N GLU A 26 16.84 17.43 -0.56
CA GLU A 26 17.12 18.75 0.01
C GLU A 26 17.72 18.63 1.41
N LEU A 27 17.12 17.79 2.28
CA LEU A 27 17.62 17.53 3.62
C LEU A 27 19.06 16.96 3.60
N PHE A 28 19.33 16.02 2.70
CA PHE A 28 20.67 15.43 2.57
C PHE A 28 21.72 16.43 2.06
N ARG A 29 21.35 17.32 1.15
CA ARG A 29 22.20 18.41 0.70
C ARG A 29 22.48 19.41 1.83
N ASP A 30 21.44 19.84 2.54
CA ASP A 30 21.52 20.99 3.46
C ASP A 30 22.10 20.62 4.84
N LEU A 31 21.88 19.40 5.33
CA LEU A 31 22.35 18.96 6.66
C LEU A 31 23.60 18.07 6.62
N PHE A 32 23.80 17.33 5.52
CA PHE A 32 24.86 16.31 5.42
C PHE A 32 25.86 16.58 4.29
N ASP A 33 25.73 17.70 3.56
CA ASP A 33 26.55 18.07 2.39
C ASP A 33 26.72 16.92 1.39
N THR A 34 25.69 16.08 1.28
CA THR A 34 25.71 14.85 0.47
C THR A 34 24.69 14.99 -0.64
N ALA A 35 25.17 15.17 -1.86
CA ALA A 35 24.31 15.19 -3.05
C ALA A 35 23.84 13.77 -3.39
N ILE A 36 22.56 13.49 -3.14
CA ILE A 36 21.88 12.27 -3.61
C ILE A 36 20.88 12.62 -4.69
N SER A 37 20.65 11.71 -5.63
CA SER A 37 19.63 11.88 -6.66
C SER A 37 18.28 11.33 -6.17
N ILE A 38 17.20 11.78 -6.80
CA ILE A 38 15.87 11.18 -6.62
C ILE A 38 15.91 9.69 -6.96
N GLY A 39 16.67 9.29 -7.99
CA GLY A 39 16.86 7.89 -8.36
C GLY A 39 17.51 7.07 -7.24
N THR A 40 18.46 7.65 -6.50
CA THR A 40 19.04 6.96 -5.32
C THR A 40 18.00 6.72 -4.23
N VAL A 41 17.13 7.69 -3.95
CA VAL A 41 16.03 7.51 -2.98
C VAL A 41 15.07 6.43 -3.45
N HIS A 42 14.65 6.49 -4.72
CA HIS A 42 13.75 5.52 -5.34
C HIS A 42 14.32 4.09 -5.27
N ASN A 43 15.54 3.87 -5.74
CA ASN A 43 16.16 2.54 -5.74
C ASN A 43 16.35 1.97 -4.32
N ARG A 44 16.46 2.84 -3.30
CA ARG A 44 16.55 2.40 -1.90
C ARG A 44 15.19 1.97 -1.36
N LEU A 45 14.12 2.68 -1.70
CA LEU A 45 12.76 2.22 -1.42
C LEU A 45 12.45 0.94 -2.20
N GLU A 46 12.91 0.84 -3.45
CA GLU A 46 12.78 -0.35 -4.28
C GLU A 46 13.42 -1.56 -3.57
N ALA A 47 14.71 -1.48 -3.26
CA ALA A 47 15.38 -2.57 -2.56
C ALA A 47 14.69 -2.97 -1.23
N ALA A 48 14.15 -1.99 -0.50
CA ALA A 48 13.45 -2.24 0.76
C ALA A 48 12.12 -2.97 0.58
N ALA A 49 11.30 -2.65 -0.43
CA ALA A 49 10.04 -3.36 -0.62
C ALA A 49 10.20 -4.73 -1.31
N VAL A 50 11.29 -4.99 -2.05
CA VAL A 50 11.65 -6.38 -2.43
C VAL A 50 11.82 -7.21 -1.15
N GLN A 51 12.63 -6.71 -0.21
CA GLN A 51 12.86 -7.40 1.08
C GLN A 51 11.56 -7.55 1.89
N ALA A 52 10.73 -6.50 1.92
CA ALA A 52 9.43 -6.58 2.60
C ALA A 52 8.51 -7.63 1.95
N THR A 53 8.56 -7.79 0.63
CA THR A 53 7.77 -8.82 -0.08
C THR A 53 8.20 -10.22 0.34
N GLU A 54 9.50 -10.49 0.41
CA GLU A 54 10.03 -11.79 0.86
C GLU A 54 9.62 -12.08 2.31
N ILE A 55 9.73 -11.08 3.19
CA ILE A 55 9.31 -11.20 4.59
C ILE A 55 7.80 -11.49 4.67
N ASN A 56 6.98 -10.77 3.90
CA ASN A 56 5.53 -10.92 3.91
C ASN A 56 5.09 -12.29 3.39
N GLN A 57 5.76 -12.82 2.35
CA GLN A 57 5.47 -14.16 1.79
C GLN A 57 5.80 -15.30 2.76
N GLY A 58 6.71 -15.07 3.71
CA GLY A 58 7.07 -16.04 4.74
C GLY A 58 6.18 -15.99 5.99
N GLN A 59 5.14 -15.16 6.02
CA GLN A 59 4.26 -15.03 7.18
C GLN A 59 3.24 -16.15 7.23
N ASP A 60 2.96 -16.65 8.44
CA ASP A 60 1.84 -17.54 8.69
C ASP A 60 0.55 -16.74 8.85
N LEU A 61 -0.42 -17.03 7.98
CA LEU A 61 -1.71 -16.33 7.94
C LEU A 61 -2.84 -17.12 8.64
N SER A 62 -2.53 -18.26 9.27
CA SER A 62 -3.50 -19.11 9.97
C SER A 62 -4.20 -18.42 11.14
N GLY A 63 -3.57 -17.40 11.72
CA GLY A 63 -4.12 -16.60 12.82
C GLY A 63 -5.25 -15.66 12.42
N ILE A 64 -5.44 -15.39 11.12
CA ILE A 64 -6.42 -14.41 10.64
C ILE A 64 -7.83 -15.01 10.68
N LYS A 65 -8.68 -14.50 11.58
CA LYS A 65 -10.05 -15.00 11.76
C LYS A 65 -11.10 -14.21 10.99
N VAL A 66 -10.89 -12.89 10.89
CA VAL A 66 -11.79 -11.97 10.21
C VAL A 66 -10.97 -11.18 9.20
N SER A 67 -11.24 -11.42 7.92
CA SER A 67 -10.53 -10.76 6.83
C SER A 67 -11.35 -9.61 6.27
N LEU A 68 -10.68 -8.49 6.01
CA LEU A 68 -11.26 -7.30 5.40
C LEU A 68 -10.65 -7.12 4.02
N HIS A 69 -11.49 -7.13 2.98
CA HIS A 69 -11.03 -6.97 1.59
C HIS A 69 -11.51 -5.64 1.00
N ASP A 70 -10.65 -4.97 0.24
CA ASP A 70 -10.99 -3.75 -0.49
C ASP A 70 -10.23 -3.65 -1.82
N GLU A 71 -10.66 -2.69 -2.63
CA GLU A 71 -9.98 -2.27 -3.85
C GLU A 71 -9.66 -0.79 -3.74
N ILE A 72 -8.38 -0.45 -3.78
CA ILE A 72 -7.94 0.95 -3.88
C ILE A 72 -7.37 1.19 -5.28
N TYR A 73 -7.34 2.45 -5.70
CA TYR A 73 -6.79 2.83 -6.99
C TYR A 73 -5.52 3.64 -6.82
N GLN A 74 -4.52 3.29 -7.62
CA GLN A 74 -3.25 3.97 -7.63
C GLN A 74 -2.80 4.20 -9.08
N ALA A 75 -2.71 5.48 -9.47
CA ALA A 75 -2.39 5.88 -10.85
C ALA A 75 -3.25 5.11 -11.88
N ASP A 76 -4.56 5.12 -11.66
CA ASP A 76 -5.58 4.43 -12.47
C ASP A 76 -5.48 2.90 -12.51
N LYS A 77 -4.57 2.31 -11.74
CA LYS A 77 -4.46 0.85 -11.60
C LYS A 77 -5.11 0.37 -10.30
N PRO A 78 -5.94 -0.69 -10.35
CA PRO A 78 -6.50 -1.30 -9.15
C PRO A 78 -5.39 -1.96 -8.33
N VAL A 79 -5.53 -1.86 -7.02
CA VAL A 79 -4.70 -2.53 -6.02
C VAL A 79 -5.63 -3.30 -5.09
N LEU A 80 -5.47 -4.63 -5.08
CA LEU A 80 -6.22 -5.52 -4.20
C LEU A 80 -5.65 -5.41 -2.79
N VAL A 81 -6.53 -5.23 -1.81
CA VAL A 81 -6.16 -5.03 -0.41
C VAL A 81 -6.83 -6.09 0.45
N GLY A 82 -6.06 -6.74 1.31
CA GLY A 82 -6.54 -7.66 2.33
C GLY A 82 -5.87 -7.38 3.68
N VAL A 83 -6.70 -7.17 4.70
CA VAL A 83 -6.25 -6.79 6.04
C VAL A 83 -6.91 -7.68 7.08
N ASP A 84 -6.15 -8.07 8.10
CA ASP A 84 -6.70 -8.74 9.28
C ASP A 84 -7.42 -7.70 10.16
N ALA A 85 -8.70 -7.94 10.45
CA ALA A 85 -9.50 -7.02 11.24
C ALA A 85 -8.96 -6.84 12.67
N ALA A 86 -8.30 -7.86 13.23
CA ALA A 86 -7.83 -7.84 14.61
C ALA A 86 -6.50 -7.09 14.76
N SER A 87 -5.50 -7.44 13.95
CA SER A 87 -4.16 -6.85 14.03
C SER A 87 -3.99 -5.61 13.17
N THR A 88 -4.92 -5.34 12.25
CA THR A 88 -4.79 -4.32 11.19
C THR A 88 -3.60 -4.57 10.24
N CYS A 89 -3.02 -5.77 10.29
CA CYS A 89 -1.93 -6.17 9.41
C CYS A 89 -2.45 -6.38 7.98
N CYS A 90 -1.78 -5.76 7.01
CA CYS A 90 -2.06 -5.92 5.60
C CYS A 90 -1.31 -7.15 5.06
N TYR A 91 -2.03 -8.25 4.82
CA TYR A 91 -1.46 -9.50 4.30
C TYR A 91 -1.56 -9.61 2.78
N LEU A 92 -2.41 -8.80 2.14
CA LEU A 92 -2.53 -8.73 0.69
C LEU A 92 -2.50 -7.27 0.26
N LEU A 93 -1.50 -6.91 -0.55
CA LEU A 93 -1.43 -5.61 -1.19
C LEU A 93 -0.82 -5.78 -2.58
N LYS A 94 -1.68 -5.83 -3.61
CA LYS A 94 -1.25 -6.21 -4.94
C LYS A 94 -1.81 -5.33 -6.04
N GLY A 95 -0.92 -4.60 -6.72
CA GLY A 95 -1.26 -3.91 -7.96
C GLY A 95 -1.56 -4.91 -9.07
N VAL A 96 -2.70 -4.74 -9.71
CA VAL A 96 -3.21 -5.61 -10.78
C VAL A 96 -3.71 -4.76 -11.96
N GLU A 97 -3.75 -5.34 -13.15
CA GLU A 97 -4.28 -4.64 -14.33
C GLU A 97 -5.82 -4.64 -14.34
N HIS A 98 -6.43 -5.70 -13.80
CA HIS A 98 -7.88 -5.89 -13.76
C HIS A 98 -8.34 -6.36 -12.37
N ARG A 99 -9.59 -6.06 -12.01
CA ARG A 99 -10.19 -6.37 -10.69
C ARG A 99 -11.32 -7.40 -10.77
N ASP A 100 -11.24 -8.28 -11.74
CA ASP A 100 -12.23 -9.33 -11.93
C ASP A 100 -12.13 -10.44 -10.87
N GLU A 101 -13.15 -11.30 -10.85
CA GLU A 101 -13.25 -12.44 -9.93
C GLU A 101 -12.07 -13.40 -10.08
N ASP A 102 -11.59 -13.63 -11.31
CA ASP A 102 -10.46 -14.53 -11.57
C ASP A 102 -9.16 -13.99 -10.97
N THR A 103 -8.90 -12.69 -11.13
CA THR A 103 -7.73 -12.01 -10.56
C THR A 103 -7.75 -12.05 -9.04
N TRP A 104 -8.90 -11.80 -8.43
CA TRP A 104 -9.09 -11.98 -6.99
C TRP A 104 -8.86 -13.43 -6.55
N GLY A 105 -9.45 -14.40 -7.27
CA GLY A 105 -9.33 -15.82 -6.98
C GLY A 105 -7.87 -16.28 -7.00
N TRP A 106 -7.11 -15.88 -8.01
CA TRP A 106 -5.69 -16.22 -8.13
C TRP A 106 -4.87 -15.74 -6.92
N HIS A 107 -5.01 -14.47 -6.54
CA HIS A 107 -4.29 -13.92 -5.40
C HIS A 107 -4.75 -14.48 -4.06
N LEU A 108 -6.04 -14.82 -3.91
CA LEU A 108 -6.52 -15.47 -2.70
C LEU A 108 -5.97 -16.90 -2.56
N LEU A 109 -5.75 -17.62 -3.67
CA LEU A 109 -5.11 -18.94 -3.63
C LEU A 109 -3.66 -18.85 -3.13
N ASP A 110 -2.89 -17.85 -3.57
CA ASP A 110 -1.52 -17.61 -3.07
C ASP A 110 -1.49 -17.35 -1.56
N VAL A 111 -2.49 -16.60 -1.06
CA VAL A 111 -2.63 -16.27 0.36
C VAL A 111 -3.12 -17.50 1.15
N MET A 112 -4.00 -18.32 0.58
CA MET A 112 -4.42 -19.60 1.18
C MET A 112 -3.26 -20.60 1.30
N ALA A 113 -2.32 -20.60 0.35
CA ALA A 113 -1.11 -21.42 0.44
C ALA A 113 -0.22 -21.05 1.65
N GLN A 114 -0.35 -19.83 2.18
CA GLN A 114 0.31 -19.35 3.40
C GLN A 114 -0.49 -19.63 4.69
N GLY A 115 -1.53 -20.47 4.61
CA GLY A 115 -2.34 -20.88 5.76
C GLY A 115 -3.58 -20.02 6.02
N PHE A 116 -3.90 -19.07 5.14
CA PHE A 116 -5.07 -18.22 5.30
C PHE A 116 -6.39 -18.99 5.19
N ALA A 117 -7.14 -19.02 6.29
CA ALA A 117 -8.44 -19.67 6.39
C ALA A 117 -9.38 -18.89 7.34
N PRO A 118 -9.79 -17.65 6.98
CA PRO A 118 -10.62 -16.83 7.84
C PRO A 118 -12.01 -17.45 8.01
N THR A 119 -12.55 -17.33 9.22
CA THR A 119 -13.93 -17.74 9.52
C THR A 119 -14.94 -16.81 8.86
N ILE A 120 -14.60 -15.51 8.77
CA ILE A 120 -15.48 -14.47 8.25
C ILE A 120 -14.69 -13.60 7.28
N ARG A 121 -15.27 -13.31 6.12
CA ARG A 121 -14.75 -12.33 5.14
C ARG A 121 -15.75 -11.20 5.00
N LEU A 122 -15.31 -9.97 5.24
CA LEU A 122 -16.11 -8.77 5.12
C LEU A 122 -15.47 -7.80 4.13
N PRO A 123 -16.27 -6.99 3.41
CA PRO A 123 -15.70 -5.84 2.73
C PRO A 123 -15.17 -4.85 3.78
N MET A 124 -13.99 -4.26 3.52
CA MET A 124 -13.34 -3.29 4.41
C MET A 124 -14.26 -2.11 4.75
N ALA A 125 -15.14 -1.72 3.83
CA ALA A 125 -16.13 -0.67 4.04
C ALA A 125 -17.06 -0.92 5.25
N VAL A 126 -17.26 -2.18 5.67
CA VAL A 126 -18.14 -2.57 6.78
C VAL A 126 -17.48 -2.40 8.16
N VAL A 127 -16.14 -2.40 8.23
CA VAL A 127 -15.40 -2.14 9.49
C VAL A 127 -14.84 -0.73 9.46
N VAL A 128 -15.62 0.23 9.94
CA VAL A 128 -15.21 1.64 10.00
C VAL A 128 -14.29 1.84 11.21
N CYS A 129 -12.98 1.74 10.99
CA CYS A 129 -12.00 2.43 11.82
C CYS A 129 -11.16 3.34 10.91
N GLU A 130 -11.40 4.65 10.97
CA GLU A 130 -10.64 5.69 10.24
C GLU A 130 -9.10 5.52 10.27
N PRO A 131 -8.47 5.08 11.40
CA PRO A 131 -7.03 4.89 11.48
C PRO A 131 -6.51 3.86 10.49
N VAL A 132 -7.23 2.74 10.30
CA VAL A 132 -6.83 1.63 9.43
C VAL A 132 -6.89 2.04 7.96
N ARG A 133 -7.90 2.81 7.57
CA ARG A 133 -7.95 3.42 6.23
C ARG A 133 -6.76 4.32 6.00
N LYS A 134 -6.50 5.30 6.89
CA LYS A 134 -5.35 6.22 6.71
C LYS A 134 -4.02 5.46 6.66
N TRP A 135 -3.84 4.42 7.46
CA TRP A 135 -2.62 3.61 7.46
C TRP A 135 -2.47 2.74 6.21
N CYS A 136 -3.52 2.04 5.79
CA CYS A 136 -3.50 1.24 4.56
C CYS A 136 -3.35 2.12 3.31
N TYR A 137 -4.00 3.28 3.24
CA TYR A 137 -3.81 4.22 2.14
C TYR A 137 -2.39 4.78 2.08
N GLN A 138 -1.74 5.01 3.23
CA GLN A 138 -0.38 5.58 3.28
C GLN A 138 0.73 4.55 3.12
N ILE A 139 0.54 3.32 3.64
CA ILE A 139 1.41 2.18 3.34
C ILE A 139 1.23 1.77 1.88
N SER A 140 0.00 1.79 1.39
CA SER A 140 -0.24 1.68 -0.04
C SER A 140 0.43 2.81 -0.77
N LEU A 141 0.45 4.08 -0.31
CA LEU A 141 1.18 5.19 -0.95
C LEU A 141 2.72 4.99 -0.95
N ALA A 142 3.25 4.39 0.11
CA ALA A 142 4.67 4.05 0.26
C ALA A 142 5.08 2.81 -0.57
N ILE A 143 4.18 1.85 -0.73
CA ILE A 143 4.31 0.67 -1.61
C ILE A 143 3.84 1.02 -3.04
N ALA A 144 3.15 2.13 -3.25
CA ALA A 144 2.63 2.63 -4.52
C ALA A 144 3.66 3.41 -5.30
N THR A 145 4.46 4.21 -4.59
CA THR A 145 5.64 4.84 -5.19
C THR A 145 6.60 3.81 -5.84
N TYR A 146 6.40 2.52 -5.53
CA TYR A 146 7.04 1.36 -6.12
C TYR A 146 6.57 1.01 -7.55
N PHE A 147 5.35 1.34 -7.96
CA PHE A 147 4.80 0.96 -9.29
C PHE A 147 4.76 2.10 -10.32
N THR A 148 4.97 3.35 -9.91
CA THR A 148 4.85 4.53 -10.80
C THR A 148 6.19 5.20 -11.11
N SER A 149 7.18 4.44 -11.57
CA SER A 149 8.38 5.03 -12.19
C SER A 149 8.72 4.40 -13.55
N SER A 150 7.71 4.09 -14.35
CA SER A 150 7.90 3.83 -15.79
C SER A 150 7.35 4.91 -16.72
N SER A 151 6.60 5.92 -16.25
CA SER A 151 6.15 6.97 -17.19
C SER A 151 5.64 8.25 -16.52
N SER A 152 6.31 9.35 -16.87
CA SER A 152 5.85 10.74 -16.90
C SER A 152 5.64 11.51 -15.59
N LEU A 153 6.52 12.50 -15.39
CA LEU A 153 6.27 13.66 -14.54
C LEU A 153 5.02 14.41 -15.00
N SER A 154 3.97 14.44 -14.18
CA SER A 154 3.10 15.62 -14.08
C SER A 154 2.09 15.50 -12.94
N ARG A 155 2.15 16.49 -12.04
CA ARG A 155 1.02 17.12 -11.32
C ARG A 155 0.02 16.19 -10.62
N TRP A 156 0.15 16.09 -9.29
CA TRP A 156 -0.84 15.47 -8.41
C TRP A 156 -2.19 16.21 -8.50
N PRO A 157 -3.29 15.58 -8.95
CA PRO A 157 -4.62 16.05 -8.63
C PRO A 157 -5.06 15.39 -7.31
N MET A 158 -5.65 16.20 -6.45
CA MET A 158 -6.38 15.75 -5.27
C MET A 158 -7.48 14.77 -5.73
N VAL A 159 -7.41 13.50 -5.34
CA VAL A 159 -8.38 12.47 -5.73
C VAL A 159 -9.73 12.80 -5.08
N SER A 160 -10.75 13.00 -5.91
CA SER A 160 -12.13 13.16 -5.50
C SER A 160 -12.69 11.84 -4.98
N LEU A 161 -13.16 11.83 -3.73
CA LEU A 161 -14.05 10.82 -3.19
C LEU A 161 -15.32 10.73 -4.05
N VAL A 162 -15.41 9.74 -4.94
CA VAL A 162 -16.69 9.36 -5.52
C VAL A 162 -17.47 8.64 -4.42
N ARG A 163 -18.40 9.37 -3.78
CA ARG A 163 -19.36 8.77 -2.85
C ARG A 163 -20.23 7.74 -3.59
N PRO A 164 -20.55 6.59 -2.98
CA PRO A 164 -21.57 5.69 -3.52
C PRO A 164 -22.89 6.47 -3.69
N LYS A 165 -23.58 6.24 -4.81
CA LYS A 165 -24.90 6.79 -5.05
C LYS A 165 -25.88 6.15 -4.07
N GLU A 166 -26.54 6.96 -3.26
CA GLU A 166 -27.55 6.55 -2.29
C GLU A 166 -28.68 5.79 -3.01
N PRO A 167 -29.18 4.64 -2.49
CA PRO A 167 -30.27 3.92 -3.12
C PRO A 167 -31.52 4.81 -3.12
N GLN A 168 -32.09 5.05 -4.30
CA GLN A 168 -33.39 5.71 -4.43
C GLN A 168 -34.47 4.74 -3.94
N PRO A 169 -35.44 5.19 -3.13
CA PRO A 169 -36.54 4.34 -2.71
C PRO A 169 -37.39 3.97 -3.92
N ASP A 170 -37.72 2.69 -3.97
CA ASP A 170 -38.52 2.01 -4.97
C ASP A 170 -39.96 2.55 -4.93
N GLU A 171 -40.24 3.54 -5.78
CA GLU A 171 -41.61 3.90 -6.14
C GLU A 171 -42.13 2.88 -7.17
N SER A 172 -42.83 1.86 -6.68
CA SER A 172 -43.77 1.10 -7.51
C SER A 172 -44.97 0.61 -6.70
N SER A 173 -46.07 1.36 -6.86
CA SER A 173 -47.50 1.01 -6.71
C SER A 173 -48.04 0.59 -5.36
#